data_AF-K1UCW4-F1
#
_entry.id   AF-K1UCW4-F1
#
_cell.length_a   1.000
_cell.length_b   1.000
_cell.length_c   1.000
_cell.angle_alpha   90.00
_cell.angle_beta   90.00
_cell.angle_gamma   90.00
#
_symmetry.space_group_name_H-M   'P 1'
#
loop_
_entity.id
_entity.type
_entity.pdbx_description
1 polymer ?
#
loop_
_entity_poly.entity_id
_entity_poly.type
_entity_poly.pdbx_seq_one_letter_code
_entity_poly.pdbx_strand_id
1 'polypeptide(L)'
;MIRDTYVDIAFGTGALKVTPAHDVNDYMLGEKYGLESIDIFNDDGTINDKVGLYAGMERFALRKQIEKDLDAAGLLEKTEDYTNNVGYSERTGVAIEPKLSMQWFLSMEKLAGPATQAVLENEIK
;
A
#
# COMPACT_ATOMS: atom_id res chain seq x y z
N MET A 1 -8.78 18.00 3.24
CA MET A 1 -7.44 17.86 3.85
C MET A 1 -7.63 17.35 5.27
N ILE A 2 -7.05 16.20 5.58
CA ILE A 2 -7.14 15.54 6.89
C ILE A 2 -5.83 15.82 7.64
N ARG A 3 -5.92 16.13 8.93
CA ARG A 3 -4.75 16.32 9.80
C ARG A 3 -4.64 15.12 10.72
N ASP A 4 -3.59 14.33 10.53
CA ASP A 4 -3.30 13.15 11.35
C ASP A 4 -1.85 13.21 11.83
N THR A 5 -1.61 12.75 13.06
CA THR A 5 -0.27 12.64 13.67
C THR A 5 0.59 11.55 13.04
N TYR A 6 0.01 10.66 12.24
CA TYR A 6 0.73 9.65 11.45
C TYR A 6 1.64 10.30 10.39
N VAL A 7 1.32 11.51 9.93
CA VAL A 7 2.09 12.20 8.89
C VAL A 7 3.36 12.79 9.49
N ASP A 8 4.52 12.38 8.97
CA ASP A 8 5.79 13.05 9.26
C ASP A 8 5.90 14.35 8.46
N ILE A 9 5.81 15.48 9.17
CA ILE A 9 5.92 16.82 8.58
C ILE A 9 7.33 17.15 8.09
N ALA A 10 8.35 16.45 8.57
CA ALA A 10 9.73 16.66 8.15
C ALA A 10 10.06 15.91 6.85
N PHE A 11 9.21 14.98 6.42
CA PHE A 11 9.41 14.18 5.22
C PHE A 11 8.67 14.76 4.01
N GLY A 12 9.37 14.86 2.88
CA GLY A 12 8.80 15.37 1.63
C GLY A 12 8.21 16.77 1.78
N THR A 13 6.92 16.91 1.46
CA THR A 13 6.17 18.18 1.60
C THR A 13 5.44 18.32 2.94
N GLY A 14 5.52 17.31 3.81
CA GLY A 14 4.70 17.22 5.01
C GLY A 14 3.22 16.88 4.74
N ALA A 15 2.89 16.47 3.50
CA ALA A 15 1.60 15.93 3.11
C ALA A 15 1.80 14.65 2.27
N LEU A 16 0.95 13.65 2.48
CA LEU A 16 0.95 12.42 1.68
C LEU A 16 -0.38 12.22 0.94
N LYS A 17 -0.33 11.47 -0.16
CA LYS A 17 -1.52 10.87 -0.76
C LYS A 17 -2.04 9.74 0.13
N VAL A 18 -3.35 9.51 0.14
CA VAL A 18 -3.98 8.38 0.86
C VAL A 18 -4.75 7.51 -0.13
N THR A 19 -4.37 6.25 -0.23
CA THR A 19 -4.89 5.24 -1.16
C THR A 19 -5.28 3.96 -0.42
N PRO A 20 -6.45 3.91 0.26
CA PRO A 20 -6.80 2.84 1.21
C PRO A 20 -6.80 1.41 0.65
N ALA A 21 -7.00 1.23 -0.66
CA ALA A 21 -7.03 -0.09 -1.27
C ALA A 21 -5.65 -0.71 -1.55
N HIS A 22 -4.56 0.08 -1.48
CA HIS A 22 -3.23 -0.28 -2.01
C HIS A 22 -2.06 -0.04 -1.05
N ASP A 23 -2.33 0.42 0.18
CA ASP A 23 -1.33 0.54 1.25
C ASP A 23 -1.98 0.27 2.61
N VAL A 24 -1.28 -0.44 3.49
CA VAL A 24 -1.82 -0.88 4.79
C VAL A 24 -2.02 0.32 5.73
N ASN A 25 -1.13 1.31 5.72
CA ASN A 25 -1.28 2.48 6.57
C ASN A 25 -2.39 3.39 6.06
N ASP A 26 -2.47 3.56 4.74
CA ASP A 26 -3.57 4.29 4.09
C ASP A 26 -4.92 3.61 4.36
N TYR A 27 -4.97 2.27 4.43
CA TYR A 27 -6.17 1.54 4.80
C TYR A 27 -6.62 1.88 6.22
N MET A 28 -5.69 1.87 7.19
CA MET A 28 -5.99 2.23 8.58
C MET A 28 -6.45 3.68 8.72
N LEU A 29 -5.85 4.61 7.96
CA LEU A 29 -6.33 5.99 7.88
C LEU A 29 -7.71 6.07 7.23
N GLY A 30 -7.95 5.28 6.17
CA GLY A 30 -9.23 5.18 5.50
C GLY A 30 -10.34 4.73 6.46
N GLU A 31 -10.11 3.67 7.23
CA GLU A 31 -11.03 3.20 8.27
C GLU A 31 -11.25 4.26 9.35
N LYS A 32 -10.18 4.89 9.84
CA LYS A 32 -10.25 5.93 10.89
C LYS A 32 -11.11 7.13 10.47
N TYR A 33 -11.03 7.54 9.22
CA TYR A 33 -11.69 8.74 8.69
C TYR A 33 -12.90 8.45 7.80
N GLY A 34 -13.29 7.18 7.62
CA GLY A 34 -14.43 6.76 6.80
C GLY A 34 -14.24 7.07 5.31
N LEU A 35 -13.03 6.87 4.78
CA LEU A 35 -12.73 7.06 3.35
C LEU A 35 -13.12 5.83 2.54
N GLU A 36 -13.62 6.08 1.33
CA GLU A 36 -13.92 5.02 0.38
C GLU A 36 -12.64 4.33 -0.09
N SER A 37 -12.67 2.99 -0.11
CA SER A 37 -11.59 2.17 -0.67
C SER A 37 -11.87 1.85 -2.13
N ILE A 38 -11.11 2.47 -3.04
CA ILE A 38 -11.25 2.25 -4.48
C ILE A 38 -10.10 1.40 -5.01
N ASP A 39 -10.40 0.14 -5.33
CA ASP A 39 -9.46 -0.75 -6.02
C ASP A 39 -9.40 -0.44 -7.53
N ILE A 40 -8.18 -0.26 -8.05
CA ILE A 40 -7.88 0.08 -9.45
C ILE A 40 -7.24 -1.08 -10.22
N PHE A 41 -6.91 -2.19 -9.56
CA PHE A 41 -6.21 -3.31 -10.16
C PHE A 41 -7.13 -4.48 -10.47
N ASN A 42 -6.94 -5.10 -11.64
CA ASN A 42 -7.38 -6.45 -11.92
C ASN A 42 -6.49 -7.46 -11.18
N ASP A 43 -6.90 -8.73 -11.15
CA ASP A 43 -6.16 -9.79 -10.43
C ASP A 43 -4.79 -10.11 -11.06
N ASP A 44 -4.59 -9.77 -12.34
CA ASP A 44 -3.34 -9.94 -13.07
C ASP A 44 -2.38 -8.74 -12.93
N GLY A 45 -2.76 -7.71 -12.17
CA GLY A 45 -1.95 -6.50 -11.98
C GLY A 45 -2.09 -5.48 -13.12
N THR A 46 -3.01 -5.69 -14.06
CA THR A 46 -3.44 -4.65 -15.00
C THR A 46 -4.44 -3.70 -14.37
N ILE A 47 -4.67 -2.57 -15.02
CA ILE A 47 -5.52 -1.50 -14.53
C ILE A 47 -6.96 -1.72 -14.99
N ASN A 48 -7.93 -1.55 -14.09
CA ASN A 48 -9.34 -1.74 -14.39
C ASN A 48 -9.97 -0.51 -15.07
N ASP A 49 -11.27 -0.62 -15.37
CA ASP A 49 -12.06 0.39 -16.07
C ASP A 49 -12.27 1.70 -15.28
N LYS A 50 -12.05 1.70 -13.95
CA LYS A 50 -12.18 2.89 -13.10
C LYS A 50 -11.13 3.95 -13.41
N VAL A 51 -10.03 3.57 -14.07
CA VAL A 51 -8.93 4.48 -14.43
C VAL A 51 -8.99 4.91 -15.90
N GLY A 52 -10.16 4.74 -16.55
CA GLY A 52 -10.50 5.34 -17.84
C GLY A 52 -9.47 5.09 -18.93
N LEU A 53 -8.72 6.14 -19.32
CA LEU A 53 -7.72 6.10 -20.39
C LEU A 53 -6.62 5.06 -20.19
N TYR A 54 -6.40 4.63 -18.94
CA TYR A 54 -5.34 3.70 -18.58
C TYR A 54 -5.83 2.26 -18.39
N ALA A 55 -7.13 1.99 -18.61
CA ALA A 55 -7.69 0.66 -18.49
C ALA A 55 -6.95 -0.35 -19.40
N GLY A 56 -6.60 -1.50 -18.84
CA GLY A 56 -5.86 -2.58 -19.50
C GLY A 56 -4.34 -2.40 -19.53
N MET A 57 -3.80 -1.27 -19.06
CA MET A 57 -2.35 -1.11 -18.96
C MET A 57 -1.78 -1.92 -17.79
N GLU A 58 -0.57 -2.43 -17.96
CA GLU A 58 0.19 -3.08 -16.89
C GLU A 58 0.74 -2.02 -15.91
N ARG A 59 0.70 -2.29 -14.60
CA ARG A 59 0.99 -1.30 -13.54
C ARG A 59 2.36 -0.63 -13.65
N PHE A 60 3.43 -1.34 -14.01
CA PHE A 60 4.76 -0.76 -14.15
C PHE A 60 4.89 0.07 -15.44
N ALA A 61 4.27 -0.39 -16.52
CA ALA A 61 4.15 0.40 -17.75
C ALA A 61 3.35 1.69 -17.50
N LEU A 62 2.22 1.60 -16.78
CA LEU A 62 1.42 2.76 -16.43
C LEU A 62 2.20 3.75 -15.54
N ARG A 63 2.97 3.28 -14.56
CA ARG A 63 3.77 4.17 -13.70
C ARG A 63 4.70 5.07 -14.52
N LYS A 64 5.35 4.54 -15.55
CA LYS A 64 6.21 5.31 -16.46
C LYS A 64 5.44 6.24 -17.38
N GLN A 65 4.22 5.87 -17.75
CA GLN A 65 3.35 6.69 -18.60
C GLN A 65 2.80 7.88 -17.82
N ILE A 66 2.32 7.66 -16.58
CA ILE A 66 1.80 8.72 -15.69
C ILE A 66 2.85 9.80 -15.44
N GLU A 67 4.11 9.42 -15.23
CA GLU A 67 5.19 10.41 -15.04
C GLU A 67 5.29 11.38 -16.22
N LYS A 68 5.22 10.88 -17.46
CA LYS A 68 5.24 11.69 -18.68
C LYS A 68 3.99 12.54 -18.83
N ASP A 69 2.83 11.99 -18.49
CA ASP A 69 1.55 12.68 -18.63
C ASP A 69 1.42 13.81 -17.60
N LEU A 70 1.93 13.61 -16.38
CA LEU A 70 2.01 14.65 -15.36
C LEU A 70 2.99 15.77 -15.75
N ASP A 71 4.15 15.42 -16.31
CA ASP A 71 5.12 16.40 -16.82
C ASP A 71 4.55 17.23 -17.98
N ALA A 72 3.94 16.57 -18.96
CA ALA A 72 3.29 17.23 -20.10
C ALA A 72 2.13 18.15 -19.67
N ALA A 73 1.43 17.82 -18.58
CA ALA A 73 0.38 18.64 -17.99
C ALA A 73 0.90 19.76 -17.07
N GLY A 74 2.20 19.82 -16.79
CA GLY A 74 2.78 20.77 -15.84
C GLY A 74 2.39 20.52 -14.39
N LEU A 75 2.02 19.28 -14.04
CA LEU A 75 1.61 18.85 -12.69
C LEU A 75 2.73 18.13 -11.93
N LEU A 76 3.88 17.90 -12.56
CA LEU A 76 5.07 17.31 -11.96
C LEU A 76 6.06 18.42 -11.55
N GLU A 77 6.26 18.61 -10.25
CA GLU A 77 7.17 19.65 -9.76
C GLU A 77 8.63 19.18 -9.67
N LYS A 78 8.86 17.93 -9.24
CA LYS A 78 10.20 17.37 -9.05
C LYS A 78 10.18 15.84 -9.12
N THR A 79 11.25 15.26 -9.67
CA THR A 79 11.60 13.84 -9.56
C THR A 79 12.95 13.69 -8.85
N GLU A 80 13.09 12.71 -7.96
CA GLU A 80 14.34 12.42 -7.29
C GLU A 80 14.51 10.91 -7.05
N ASP A 81 15.76 10.45 -7.07
CA ASP A 81 16.06 9.07 -6.74
C ASP A 81 15.88 8.84 -5.25
N TYR A 82 15.13 7.80 -4.91
CA TYR A 82 14.83 7.46 -3.53
C TYR A 82 14.86 5.94 -3.31
N THR A 83 15.55 5.52 -2.25
CA THR A 83 15.64 4.10 -1.89
C THR A 83 14.41 3.71 -1.07
N ASN A 84 13.52 2.95 -1.70
CA ASN A 84 12.29 2.45 -1.07
C ASN A 84 12.48 1.05 -0.49
N ASN A 85 11.79 0.77 0.62
CA ASN A 85 11.63 -0.59 1.11
C ASN A 85 10.43 -1.25 0.41
N VAL A 86 10.71 -2.17 -0.52
CA VAL A 86 9.68 -2.85 -1.33
C VAL A 86 9.62 -4.31 -0.92
N GLY A 87 8.41 -4.82 -0.65
CA GLY A 87 8.20 -6.24 -0.39
C GLY A 87 8.29 -7.07 -1.67
N TYR A 88 8.91 -8.25 -1.59
CA TYR A 88 9.04 -9.17 -2.72
C TYR A 88 8.49 -10.54 -2.34
N SER A 89 7.89 -11.24 -3.32
CA SER A 89 7.50 -12.62 -3.15
C SER A 89 8.74 -13.47 -2.94
N GLU A 90 8.78 -14.25 -1.86
CA GLU A 90 9.87 -15.18 -1.57
C GLU A 90 10.06 -16.22 -2.70
N ARG A 91 8.96 -16.62 -3.37
CA ARG A 91 8.98 -17.69 -4.37
C ARG A 91 9.41 -17.22 -5.75
N THR A 92 8.94 -16.05 -6.18
CA THR A 92 9.14 -15.56 -7.55
C THR A 92 10.10 -14.37 -7.63
N GLY A 93 10.42 -13.74 -6.50
CA GLY A 93 11.22 -12.52 -6.45
C GLY A 93 10.54 -11.30 -7.06
N VAL A 94 9.24 -11.37 -7.36
CA VAL A 94 8.47 -10.25 -7.93
C VAL A 94 7.94 -9.37 -6.80
N ALA A 95 7.96 -8.05 -7.00
CA ALA A 95 7.42 -7.10 -6.03
C ALA A 95 5.93 -7.39 -5.77
N ILE A 96 5.55 -7.46 -4.49
CA ILE A 96 4.16 -7.70 -4.08
C ILE A 96 3.35 -6.42 -4.22
N GLU A 97 2.06 -6.57 -4.55
CA GLU A 97 1.10 -5.48 -4.60
C GLU A 97 0.06 -5.69 -3.48
N PRO A 98 -0.09 -4.76 -2.54
CA PRO A 98 -1.18 -4.81 -1.57
C PRO A 98 -2.51 -4.64 -2.30
N LYS A 99 -3.45 -5.57 -2.06
CA LYS A 99 -4.80 -5.51 -2.62
C LYS A 99 -5.81 -5.99 -1.59
N LEU A 100 -6.89 -5.24 -1.41
CA LEU A 100 -8.01 -5.67 -0.57
C LEU A 100 -8.68 -6.90 -1.19
N SER A 101 -8.75 -7.97 -0.39
CA SER A 101 -9.40 -9.21 -0.78
C SER A 101 -10.05 -9.89 0.42
N MET A 102 -11.07 -10.70 0.16
CA MET A 102 -11.68 -11.52 1.21
C MET A 102 -10.71 -12.64 1.59
N GLN A 103 -10.31 -12.65 2.85
CA GLN A 103 -9.34 -13.61 3.39
C GLN A 103 -9.86 -14.24 4.68
N TRP A 104 -9.30 -15.39 5.02
CA TRP A 104 -9.56 -16.06 6.28
C TRP A 104 -8.54 -15.62 7.32
N PHE A 105 -9.01 -15.01 8.40
CA PHE A 105 -8.16 -14.56 9.50
C PHE A 105 -8.41 -15.39 10.75
N LEU A 106 -7.33 -15.68 11.49
CA LEU A 106 -7.38 -16.29 12.80
C LEU A 106 -7.11 -15.23 13.86
N SER A 107 -7.98 -15.14 14.88
CA SER A 107 -7.77 -14.22 16.01
C SER A 107 -6.57 -14.70 16.85
N MET A 108 -5.43 -14.02 16.68
CA MET A 108 -4.18 -14.39 17.34
C MET A 108 -4.10 -13.97 18.80
N GLU A 109 -4.92 -13.00 19.25
CA GLU A 109 -4.83 -12.42 20.60
C GLU A 109 -4.86 -13.50 21.70
N LYS A 110 -5.78 -14.47 21.58
CA LYS A 110 -5.92 -15.55 22.57
C LYS A 110 -4.87 -16.65 22.43
N LEU A 111 -4.28 -16.81 21.25
CA LEU A 111 -3.31 -17.86 20.94
C LEU A 111 -1.87 -17.42 21.24
N ALA A 112 -1.57 -16.15 21.00
CA ALA A 112 -0.23 -15.59 21.18
C ALA A 112 0.16 -15.50 22.66
N GLY A 113 -0.78 -15.22 23.56
CA GLY A 113 -0.53 -15.09 25.01
C GLY A 113 0.14 -16.33 25.61
N PRO A 114 -0.51 -17.52 25.57
CA PRO A 114 0.08 -18.75 26.09
C PRO A 114 1.42 -19.11 25.43
N ALA A 115 1.54 -18.93 24.10
CA ALA A 115 2.77 -19.21 23.38
C ALA A 115 3.94 -18.32 23.85
N THR A 116 3.66 -17.03 24.08
CA THR A 116 4.66 -16.07 24.56
C THR A 116 5.09 -16.41 25.98
N GLN A 117 4.15 -16.78 26.84
CA GLN A 117 4.44 -17.17 28.22
C GLN A 117 5.37 -18.40 28.28
N ALA A 118 5.06 -19.45 27.53
CA ALA A 118 5.88 -20.67 27.49
C ALA A 118 7.34 -20.41 27.06
N VAL A 119 7.56 -19.47 26.13
CA VAL A 119 8.91 -19.05 25.72
C VAL A 119 9.62 -18.31 26.87
N LEU A 120 8.95 -17.35 27.50
CA LEU A 120 9.53 -16.54 28.58
C LEU A 120 9.85 -17.39 29.83
N GLU A 121 9.06 -18.42 30.10
CA GLU A 121 9.23 -19.32 31.24
C GLU A 121 10.18 -20.50 30.95
N ASN A 122 10.81 -20.54 29.76
CA ASN A 122 11.68 -21.63 29.28
C ASN A 122 10.99 -23.02 29.32
N GLU A 123 9.69 -23.07 29.07
CA GLU A 123 8.94 -24.32 28.94
C GLU A 123 9.13 -24.98 27.56
N ILE A 124 9.67 -24.22 26.60
CA ILE A 124 10.05 -24.72 25.27
C ILE A 124 11.51 -25.19 25.30
N LYS A 125 11.73 -26.47 24.95
CA LYS A 125 13.05 -27.09 24.83
C LYS A 125 13.64 -26.95 23.43
#